data_AF-A0A2L2X5C6-F1
#
_entry.id   AF-A0A2L2X5C6-F1
#
_cell.length_a   1.000
_cell.length_b   1.000
_cell.length_c   1.000
_cell.angle_alpha   90.00
_cell.angle_beta   90.00
_cell.angle_gamma   90.00
#
_symmetry.space_group_name_H-M   'P 1'
#
loop_
_entity.id
_entity.type
_entity.pdbx_description
1 polymer ?
#
loop_
_entity_poly.entity_id
_entity_poly.type
_entity_poly.pdbx_seq_one_letter_code
_entity_poly.pdbx_strand_id
1 'polypeptide(L)'
;MIELNVDLSFLSKYFELTTQRLSGYASKSINEIMKEEERLGNPKAAGFESALRDPAKVAELFMLMDPQNRYLIIRNLSSEDLSKLLPHLNKADLIWGLKYFTKDKLMELMEELPKKELYAVVMQNFTMEDILKLMPKDELDKFLESDKIEKQDIMKYFKQMDYKDLQKFFTEYFGKEMAQEGSPSENSFNMLQTIESLSAQEFQKMIMDMNPEAKQGLIFNLVENKPELLMEFQNKSIARPMMLLEKPDILKSLQVLENEFLIKMVDQLPDDLIQVVATQIDPKIFADILIDKFPDVIKQIAL
;
A
#
# COMPACT_ATOMS: atom_id res chain seq x y z
N MET A 1 -5.02 7.59 34.34
CA MET A 1 -4.20 8.81 34.46
C MET A 1 -2.98 8.59 33.59
N ILE A 2 -2.71 9.48 32.64
CA ILE A 2 -1.56 9.39 31.74
C ILE A 2 -0.47 10.26 32.32
N GLU A 3 0.60 9.65 32.81
CA GLU A 3 1.79 10.36 33.32
C GLU A 3 2.78 10.56 32.17
N LEU A 4 3.13 11.81 31.88
CA LEU A 4 4.11 12.14 30.85
C LEU A 4 5.50 12.32 31.45
N ASN A 5 6.54 12.14 30.64
CA ASN A 5 7.92 12.46 31.01
C ASN A 5 8.15 13.97 30.90
N VAL A 6 7.49 14.73 31.76
CA VAL A 6 7.62 16.18 31.86
C VAL A 6 8.42 16.47 33.11
N ASP A 7 9.67 16.91 32.94
CA ASP A 7 10.52 17.27 34.07
C ASP A 7 9.96 18.54 34.75
N LEU A 8 9.98 18.59 36.08
CA LEU A 8 9.77 19.80 36.90
C LEU A 8 10.59 21.00 36.39
N SER A 9 11.75 20.74 35.77
CA SER A 9 12.58 21.74 35.07
C SER A 9 11.88 22.46 33.91
N PHE A 10 10.96 21.79 33.21
CA PHE A 10 10.19 22.39 32.12
C PHE A 10 9.10 23.32 32.66
N LEU A 11 8.36 22.88 33.68
CA LEU A 11 7.26 23.67 34.27
C LEU A 11 7.76 24.84 35.12
N SER A 12 8.90 24.69 35.79
CA SER A 12 9.61 25.80 36.42
C SER A 12 9.98 26.90 35.42
N LYS A 13 10.47 26.52 34.23
CA LYS A 13 10.72 27.47 33.15
C LYS A 13 9.44 28.05 32.59
N TYR A 14 8.42 27.22 32.35
CA TYR A 14 7.16 27.66 31.77
C TYR A 14 6.49 28.68 32.69
N PHE A 15 6.25 28.36 33.96
CA PHE A 15 5.63 29.27 34.94
C PHE A 15 6.58 30.34 35.50
N GLU A 16 7.84 30.40 35.04
CA GLU A 16 8.87 31.34 35.51
C GLU A 16 9.08 31.29 37.04
N LEU A 17 9.11 30.07 37.58
CA LEU A 17 9.25 29.85 39.01
C LEU A 17 10.71 30.05 39.45
N THR A 18 10.90 30.84 40.50
CA THR A 18 12.20 30.97 41.16
C THR A 18 12.57 29.70 41.92
N THR A 19 13.85 29.48 42.18
CA THR A 19 14.35 28.35 43.00
C THR A 19 13.68 28.29 44.38
N GLN A 20 13.40 29.46 44.96
CA GLN A 20 12.71 29.56 46.24
C GLN A 20 11.24 29.11 46.14
N ARG A 21 10.51 29.51 45.08
CA ARG A 21 9.15 29.02 44.82
C ARG A 21 9.12 27.50 44.60
N LEU A 22 10.07 26.98 43.81
CA LEU A 22 10.16 25.54 43.52
C LEU A 22 10.41 24.68 44.76
N SER A 23 11.23 25.16 45.69
CA SER A 23 11.47 24.45 46.95
C SER A 23 10.19 24.29 47.79
N GLY A 24 9.22 25.21 47.64
CA GLY A 24 7.89 25.12 48.26
C GLY A 24 6.94 24.12 47.60
N TYR A 25 7.33 23.56 46.45
CA TYR A 25 6.52 22.66 45.63
C TYR A 25 7.07 21.24 45.55
N ALA A 26 8.13 20.91 46.30
CA ALA A 26 8.83 19.63 46.24
C ALA A 26 7.93 18.39 46.48
N SER A 27 6.78 18.56 47.14
CA SER A 27 5.81 17.49 47.43
C SER A 27 4.48 17.64 46.68
N LYS A 28 4.36 18.62 45.79
CA LYS A 28 3.11 18.90 45.06
C LYS A 28 3.18 18.28 43.66
N SER A 29 2.07 17.73 43.21
CA SER A 29 1.88 17.39 41.80
C SER A 29 1.82 18.66 40.96
N ILE A 30 2.07 18.54 39.67
CA ILE A 30 2.10 19.71 38.78
C ILE A 30 0.72 20.37 38.65
N ASN A 31 -0.37 19.59 38.67
CA ASN A 31 -1.73 20.13 38.79
C ASN A 31 -1.95 20.96 40.07
N GLU A 32 -1.36 20.56 41.19
CA GLU A 32 -1.43 21.32 42.44
C GLU A 32 -0.55 22.57 42.40
N ILE A 33 0.63 22.49 41.75
CA ILE A 33 1.51 23.64 41.52
C ILE A 33 0.79 24.68 40.65
N MET A 34 0.12 24.24 39.58
CA MET A 34 -0.63 25.11 38.68
C MET A 34 -1.77 25.83 39.39
N LYS A 35 -2.62 25.12 40.16
CA LYS A 35 -3.71 25.74 40.92
C LYS A 35 -3.19 26.72 41.97
N GLU A 36 -2.07 26.41 42.61
CA GLU A 36 -1.43 27.33 43.56
C GLU A 36 -0.90 28.58 42.86
N GLU A 37 -0.21 28.44 41.73
CA GLU A 37 0.32 29.57 40.96
C GLU A 37 -0.81 30.45 40.39
N GLU A 38 -1.92 29.85 39.96
CA GLU A 38 -3.12 30.58 39.55
C GLU A 38 -3.70 31.39 40.73
N ARG A 39 -3.81 30.78 41.92
CA ARG A 39 -4.24 31.47 43.16
C ARG A 39 -3.30 32.61 43.54
N LEU A 40 -2.01 32.47 43.25
CA LEU A 40 -0.97 33.49 43.47
C LEU A 40 -0.91 34.54 42.35
N GLY A 41 -1.82 34.47 41.37
CA GLY A 41 -1.93 35.45 40.29
C GLY A 41 -0.90 35.29 39.17
N ASN A 42 -0.30 34.11 39.01
CA ASN A 42 0.60 33.84 37.89
C ASN A 42 -0.19 33.82 36.57
N PRO A 43 0.06 34.74 35.63
CA PRO A 43 -0.71 34.85 34.40
C PRO A 43 -0.59 33.63 33.49
N LYS A 44 0.52 32.88 33.57
CA LYS A 44 0.72 31.66 32.79
C LYS A 44 -0.05 30.47 33.36
N ALA A 45 -0.24 30.42 34.68
CA ALA A 45 -1.10 29.44 35.31
C ALA A 45 -2.59 29.75 35.04
N ALA A 46 -3.00 31.02 35.15
CA ALA A 46 -4.35 31.46 34.84
C ALA A 46 -4.73 31.26 33.35
N GLY A 47 -3.76 31.32 32.44
CA GLY A 47 -3.95 31.08 31.01
C GLY A 47 -3.88 29.61 30.58
N PHE A 48 -3.66 28.67 31.49
CA PHE A 48 -3.35 27.28 31.14
C PHE A 48 -4.49 26.58 30.37
N GLU A 49 -5.73 26.73 30.80
CA GLU A 49 -6.91 26.18 30.09
C GLU A 49 -7.05 26.75 28.68
N SER A 50 -6.65 28.00 28.46
CA SER A 50 -6.61 28.58 27.12
C SER A 50 -5.45 28.04 26.29
N ALA A 51 -4.31 27.72 26.92
CA ALA A 51 -3.16 27.11 26.28
C ALA A 51 -3.45 25.67 25.82
N LEU A 52 -4.33 24.94 26.51
CA LEU A 52 -4.79 23.61 26.08
C LEU A 52 -5.70 23.63 24.83
N ARG A 53 -6.05 24.81 24.32
CA ARG A 53 -6.77 24.99 23.06
C ARG A 53 -5.87 25.46 21.92
N ASP A 54 -4.60 25.72 22.20
CA ASP A 54 -3.60 26.11 21.22
C ASP A 54 -2.69 24.90 20.92
N PRO A 55 -2.69 24.37 19.69
CA PRO A 55 -1.90 23.21 19.30
C PRO A 55 -0.40 23.35 19.53
N ALA A 56 0.16 24.55 19.28
CA ALA A 56 1.58 24.79 19.52
C ALA A 56 1.89 24.74 21.02
N LYS A 57 0.98 25.25 21.84
CA LYS A 57 1.11 25.19 23.31
C LYS A 57 0.89 23.79 23.85
N VAL A 58 -0.05 23.01 23.33
CA VAL A 58 -0.23 21.60 23.71
C VAL A 58 1.01 20.79 23.34
N ALA A 59 1.56 20.97 22.13
CA ALA A 59 2.79 20.32 21.71
C ALA A 59 3.99 20.65 22.63
N GLU A 60 4.10 21.91 23.05
CA GLU A 60 5.11 22.39 24.00
C GLU A 60 4.90 21.81 25.40
N LEU A 61 3.70 21.97 25.96
CA LEU A 61 3.34 21.58 27.33
C LEU A 61 3.44 20.08 27.55
N PHE A 62 2.98 19.28 26.59
CA PHE A 62 3.02 17.81 26.67
C PHE A 62 4.34 17.25 26.16
N MET A 63 5.29 18.12 25.80
CA MET A 63 6.60 17.77 25.25
C MET A 63 6.46 16.76 24.11
N LEU A 64 5.51 17.00 23.20
CA LEU A 64 5.15 16.06 22.13
C LEU A 64 6.26 15.91 21.09
N MET A 65 7.38 16.64 21.18
CA MET A 65 8.59 16.33 20.39
C MET A 65 9.21 14.99 20.82
N ASP A 66 9.03 14.57 22.07
CA ASP A 66 9.47 13.27 22.58
C ASP A 66 8.52 12.16 22.09
N PRO A 67 8.98 11.19 21.28
CA PRO A 67 8.18 10.05 20.86
C PRO A 67 7.63 9.23 22.03
N GLN A 68 8.32 9.20 23.18
CA GLN A 68 7.85 8.48 24.37
C GLN A 68 6.60 9.12 24.94
N ASN A 69 6.52 10.46 24.99
CA ASN A 69 5.32 11.15 25.45
C ASN A 69 4.16 10.95 24.49
N ARG A 70 4.41 10.97 23.17
CA ARG A 70 3.40 10.61 22.17
C ARG A 70 2.91 9.17 22.40
N TYR A 71 3.81 8.21 22.58
CA TYR A 71 3.45 6.81 22.85
C TYR A 71 2.61 6.64 24.13
N LEU A 72 3.00 7.31 25.22
CA LEU A 72 2.28 7.27 26.49
C LEU A 72 0.83 7.76 26.37
N ILE A 73 0.57 8.70 25.47
CA ILE A 73 -0.78 9.16 25.15
C ILE A 73 -1.49 8.13 24.25
N ILE A 74 -0.86 7.77 23.13
CA ILE A 74 -1.43 6.91 22.08
C ILE A 74 -1.81 5.52 22.61
N ARG A 75 -1.05 4.93 23.53
CA ARG A 75 -1.33 3.59 24.08
C ARG A 75 -2.64 3.49 24.90
N ASN A 76 -3.25 4.63 25.24
CA ASN A 76 -4.54 4.67 25.94
C ASN A 76 -5.74 4.80 25.00
N LEU A 77 -5.50 4.88 23.69
CA LEU A 77 -6.54 4.95 22.67
C LEU A 77 -7.11 3.57 22.35
N SER A 78 -8.39 3.54 21.96
CA SER A 78 -9.03 2.33 21.44
C SER A 78 -8.52 2.01 20.03
N SER A 79 -8.71 0.77 19.56
CA SER A 79 -8.35 0.39 18.18
C SER A 79 -9.03 1.30 17.14
N GLU A 80 -10.29 1.67 17.36
CA GLU A 80 -11.02 2.59 16.48
C GLU A 80 -10.37 3.99 16.44
N ASP A 81 -9.87 4.45 17.58
CA ASP A 81 -9.20 5.75 17.67
C ASP A 81 -7.79 5.72 17.08
N LEU A 82 -7.09 4.60 17.17
CA LEU A 82 -5.80 4.38 16.51
C LEU A 82 -5.94 4.48 14.99
N SER A 83 -6.97 3.86 14.40
CA SER A 83 -7.23 3.97 12.96
C SER A 83 -7.49 5.42 12.51
N LYS A 84 -8.06 6.27 13.37
CA LYS A 84 -8.27 7.70 13.10
C LYS A 84 -6.97 8.51 13.06
N LEU A 85 -5.87 7.98 13.60
CA LEU A 85 -4.54 8.61 13.56
C LEU A 85 -3.80 8.38 12.24
N LEU A 86 -4.00 7.22 11.61
CA LEU A 86 -3.26 6.82 10.41
C LEU A 86 -3.33 7.83 9.24
N PRO A 87 -4.46 8.50 8.95
CA PRO A 87 -4.54 9.51 7.89
C PRO A 87 -3.65 10.73 8.08
N HIS A 88 -3.13 10.94 9.29
CA HIS A 88 -2.26 12.06 9.64
C HIS A 88 -0.76 11.76 9.50
N LEU A 89 -0.42 10.51 9.16
CA LEU A 89 0.94 10.11 8.83
C LEU A 89 1.29 10.56 7.41
N ASN A 90 2.56 10.93 7.21
CA ASN A 90 3.05 11.15 5.86
C ASN A 90 3.30 9.80 5.16
N LYS A 91 3.48 9.83 3.83
CA LYS A 91 3.71 8.61 3.04
C LYS A 91 4.92 7.79 3.54
N ALA A 92 6.01 8.46 3.93
CA ALA A 92 7.21 7.78 4.39
C ALA A 92 6.98 7.03 5.71
N ASP A 93 6.18 7.61 6.62
CA ASP A 93 5.84 6.96 7.90
C ASP A 93 4.91 5.76 7.68
N LEU A 94 3.96 5.85 6.75
CA LEU A 94 3.11 4.73 6.36
C LEU A 94 3.94 3.57 5.80
N ILE A 95 4.86 3.86 4.86
CA ILE A 95 5.81 2.86 4.33
C ILE A 95 6.73 2.31 5.44
N TRP A 96 7.12 3.14 6.41
CA TRP A 96 7.87 2.69 7.56
C TRP A 96 7.06 1.71 8.42
N GLY A 97 5.76 1.95 8.64
CA GLY A 97 4.87 1.02 9.32
C GLY A 97 4.78 -0.34 8.64
N LEU A 98 4.78 -0.38 7.31
CA LEU A 98 4.79 -1.64 6.55
C LEU A 98 6.06 -2.48 6.77
N LYS A 99 7.13 -1.91 7.34
CA LYS A 99 8.33 -2.68 7.72
C LYS A 99 8.06 -3.69 8.84
N TYR A 100 6.95 -3.60 9.57
CA TYR A 100 6.63 -4.57 10.61
C TYR A 100 6.05 -5.88 10.05
N PHE A 101 5.49 -5.86 8.84
CA PHE A 101 4.97 -7.08 8.20
C PHE A 101 6.07 -8.01 7.71
N THR A 102 5.81 -9.32 7.69
CA THR A 102 6.67 -10.28 6.98
C THR A 102 6.55 -10.06 5.46
N LYS A 103 7.50 -10.63 4.69
CA LYS A 103 7.41 -10.61 3.22
C LYS A 103 6.09 -11.24 2.76
N ASP A 104 5.72 -12.39 3.30
CA ASP A 104 4.49 -13.09 2.94
C ASP A 104 3.25 -12.25 3.23
N LYS A 105 3.20 -11.58 4.38
CA LYS A 105 2.06 -10.70 4.69
C LYS A 105 1.98 -9.48 3.77
N LEU A 106 3.12 -8.92 3.35
CA LEU A 106 3.13 -7.87 2.33
C LEU A 106 2.59 -8.36 0.98
N MET A 107 2.87 -9.61 0.61
CA MET A 107 2.30 -10.22 -0.60
C MET A 107 0.78 -10.35 -0.50
N GLU A 108 0.25 -10.86 0.61
CA GLU A 108 -1.20 -10.95 0.86
C GLU A 108 -1.87 -9.57 0.76
N LEU A 109 -1.29 -8.55 1.40
CA LEU A 109 -1.82 -7.19 1.35
C LEU A 109 -1.79 -6.59 -0.07
N MET A 110 -0.79 -6.94 -0.88
CA MET A 110 -0.76 -6.54 -2.29
C MET A 110 -1.85 -7.24 -3.12
N GLU A 111 -2.16 -8.50 -2.80
CA GLU A 111 -3.24 -9.24 -3.48
C GLU A 111 -4.63 -8.67 -3.19
N GLU A 112 -4.79 -7.97 -2.06
CA GLU A 112 -6.02 -7.25 -1.69
C GLU A 112 -6.16 -5.88 -2.38
N LEU A 113 -5.10 -5.36 -3.03
CA LEU A 113 -5.17 -4.09 -3.74
C LEU A 113 -6.12 -4.18 -4.95
N PRO A 114 -6.80 -3.09 -5.32
CA PRO A 114 -7.48 -3.06 -6.59
C PRO A 114 -6.46 -3.20 -7.75
N LYS A 115 -6.91 -3.80 -8.86
CA LYS A 115 -6.03 -4.29 -9.92
C LYS A 115 -5.10 -3.21 -10.47
N LYS A 116 -5.62 -2.00 -10.67
CA LYS A 116 -4.86 -0.89 -11.24
C LYS A 116 -3.68 -0.51 -10.35
N GLU A 117 -3.90 -0.48 -9.05
CA GLU A 117 -2.92 -0.16 -8.02
C GLU A 117 -1.87 -1.28 -7.91
N LEU A 118 -2.31 -2.53 -7.93
CA LEU A 118 -1.40 -3.68 -7.96
C LEU A 118 -0.49 -3.65 -9.19
N TYR A 119 -1.04 -3.41 -10.38
CA TYR A 119 -0.24 -3.25 -11.60
C TYR A 119 0.78 -2.12 -11.48
N ALA A 120 0.37 -0.96 -10.95
CA ALA A 120 1.28 0.17 -10.77
C ALA A 120 2.49 -0.19 -9.86
N VAL A 121 2.25 -0.99 -8.82
CA VAL A 121 3.31 -1.50 -7.92
C VAL A 121 4.22 -2.49 -8.64
N VAL A 122 3.66 -3.50 -9.33
CA VAL A 122 4.46 -4.54 -9.99
C VAL A 122 5.29 -3.95 -11.14
N MET A 123 4.74 -2.99 -11.88
CA MET A 123 5.43 -2.27 -12.97
C MET A 123 6.61 -1.42 -12.52
N GLN A 124 6.83 -1.23 -11.21
CA GLN A 124 8.04 -0.56 -10.73
C GLN A 124 9.32 -1.38 -10.99
N ASN A 125 9.22 -2.70 -11.10
CA ASN A 125 10.39 -3.58 -11.25
C ASN A 125 10.26 -4.62 -12.37
N PHE A 126 9.04 -4.87 -12.85
CA PHE A 126 8.77 -5.91 -13.84
C PHE A 126 8.05 -5.33 -15.04
N THR A 127 8.36 -5.82 -16.23
CA THR A 127 7.59 -5.55 -17.44
C THR A 127 6.40 -6.50 -17.55
N MET A 128 5.45 -6.23 -18.45
CA MET A 128 4.36 -7.17 -18.71
C MET A 128 4.88 -8.53 -19.19
N GLU A 129 5.94 -8.55 -20.01
CA GLU A 129 6.56 -9.81 -20.42
C GLU A 129 7.09 -10.59 -19.23
N ASP A 130 7.72 -9.93 -18.25
CA ASP A 130 8.23 -10.59 -17.05
C ASP A 130 7.10 -11.20 -16.22
N ILE A 131 5.97 -10.50 -16.10
CA ILE A 131 4.77 -11.02 -15.43
C ILE A 131 4.30 -12.30 -16.13
N LEU A 132 4.14 -12.26 -17.46
CA LEU A 132 3.63 -13.40 -18.23
C LEU A 132 4.59 -14.59 -18.22
N LYS A 133 5.91 -14.34 -18.27
CA LYS A 133 6.95 -15.38 -18.20
C LYS A 133 6.92 -16.15 -16.87
N LEU A 134 6.59 -15.46 -15.78
CA LEU A 134 6.53 -16.04 -14.44
C LEU A 134 5.14 -16.60 -14.09
N MET A 135 4.15 -16.39 -14.95
CA MET A 135 2.79 -16.85 -14.75
C MET A 135 2.67 -18.37 -15.05
N PRO A 136 2.06 -19.15 -14.15
CA PRO A 136 1.76 -20.55 -14.40
C PRO A 136 0.87 -20.75 -15.63
N LYS A 137 1.06 -21.87 -16.34
CA LYS A 137 0.27 -22.19 -17.53
C LYS A 137 -1.24 -22.16 -17.23
N ASP A 138 -1.68 -22.76 -16.13
CA ASP A 138 -3.09 -22.79 -15.75
C ASP A 138 -3.70 -21.39 -15.53
N GLU A 139 -2.90 -20.40 -15.14
CA GLU A 139 -3.36 -19.02 -15.01
C GLU A 139 -3.41 -18.29 -16.38
N LEU A 140 -2.49 -18.61 -17.29
CA LEU A 140 -2.57 -18.17 -18.70
C LEU A 140 -3.81 -18.78 -19.40
N ASP A 141 -4.12 -20.04 -19.10
CA ASP A 141 -5.27 -20.76 -19.66
C ASP A 141 -6.57 -20.10 -19.18
N LYS A 142 -6.71 -19.85 -17.87
CA LYS A 142 -7.86 -19.12 -17.29
C LYS A 142 -8.06 -17.75 -17.92
N PHE A 143 -6.99 -17.01 -18.22
CA PHE A 143 -7.10 -15.74 -18.92
C PHE A 143 -7.74 -15.94 -20.30
N LEU A 144 -7.24 -16.92 -21.07
CA LEU A 144 -7.72 -17.23 -22.42
C LEU A 144 -9.15 -17.81 -22.45
N GLU A 145 -9.68 -18.26 -21.32
CA GLU A 145 -11.06 -18.71 -21.15
C GLU A 145 -12.06 -17.55 -20.95
N SER A 146 -11.58 -16.31 -20.76
CA SER A 146 -12.45 -15.14 -20.55
C SER A 146 -13.40 -14.92 -21.73
N ASP A 147 -14.67 -14.71 -21.43
CA ASP A 147 -15.73 -14.41 -22.40
C ASP A 147 -15.56 -13.03 -23.06
N LYS A 148 -14.67 -12.20 -22.52
CA LYS A 148 -14.29 -10.90 -23.09
C LYS A 148 -13.27 -10.99 -24.21
N ILE A 149 -12.65 -12.16 -24.39
CA ILE A 149 -11.67 -12.38 -25.46
C ILE A 149 -12.39 -12.88 -26.70
N GLU A 150 -12.45 -12.04 -27.72
CA GLU A 150 -13.13 -12.39 -28.96
C GLU A 150 -12.17 -13.12 -29.92
N LYS A 151 -12.70 -14.09 -30.69
CA LYS A 151 -11.95 -14.78 -31.75
C LYS A 151 -11.27 -13.78 -32.70
N GLN A 152 -11.92 -12.66 -33.00
CA GLN A 152 -11.36 -11.63 -33.88
C GLN A 152 -10.10 -10.97 -33.32
N ASP A 153 -9.98 -10.81 -32.00
CA ASP A 153 -8.77 -10.24 -31.39
C ASP A 153 -7.62 -11.23 -31.43
N ILE A 154 -7.89 -12.51 -31.16
CA ILE A 154 -6.90 -13.56 -31.31
C ILE A 154 -6.44 -13.69 -32.77
N MET A 155 -7.37 -13.52 -33.74
CA MET A 155 -7.01 -13.53 -35.16
C MET A 155 -6.08 -12.37 -35.55
N LYS A 156 -6.12 -11.23 -34.85
CA LYS A 156 -5.17 -10.13 -35.12
C LYS A 156 -3.74 -10.54 -34.77
N TYR A 157 -3.55 -11.28 -33.67
CA TYR A 157 -2.24 -11.81 -33.28
C TYR A 157 -1.64 -12.71 -34.38
N PHE A 158 -2.40 -13.69 -34.87
CA PHE A 158 -1.92 -14.56 -35.96
C PHE A 158 -1.62 -13.78 -37.25
N LYS A 159 -2.41 -12.75 -37.57
CA LYS A 159 -2.19 -11.88 -38.74
C LYS A 159 -0.92 -11.03 -38.63
N GLN A 160 -0.44 -10.78 -37.41
CA GLN A 160 0.76 -9.98 -37.14
C GLN A 160 2.03 -10.83 -37.06
N MET A 161 1.91 -12.16 -36.95
CA MET A 161 3.06 -13.06 -37.00
C MET A 161 3.80 -12.95 -38.33
N ASP A 162 5.12 -13.10 -38.29
CA ASP A 162 5.85 -13.36 -39.52
C ASP A 162 5.57 -14.77 -40.05
N TYR A 163 5.91 -15.00 -41.32
CA TYR A 163 5.65 -16.28 -41.97
C TYR A 163 6.32 -17.47 -41.25
N LYS A 164 7.54 -17.28 -40.71
CA LYS A 164 8.29 -18.38 -40.08
C LYS A 164 7.66 -18.80 -38.76
N ASP A 165 7.25 -17.83 -37.96
CA ASP A 165 6.59 -18.07 -36.68
C ASP A 165 5.20 -18.69 -36.88
N LEU A 166 4.43 -18.17 -37.85
CA LEU A 166 3.14 -18.74 -38.20
C LEU A 166 3.29 -20.18 -38.73
N GLN A 167 4.26 -20.43 -39.62
CA GLN A 167 4.53 -21.77 -40.14
C GLN A 167 4.96 -22.74 -39.03
N LYS A 168 5.81 -22.29 -38.10
CA LYS A 168 6.23 -23.09 -36.94
C LYS A 168 5.02 -23.47 -36.08
N PHE A 169 4.20 -22.49 -35.70
CA PHE A 169 2.96 -22.72 -34.97
C PHE A 169 2.06 -23.74 -35.69
N PHE A 170 1.83 -23.52 -36.99
CA PHE A 170 0.95 -24.36 -37.80
C PHE A 170 1.48 -25.80 -37.89
N THR A 171 2.79 -25.96 -38.04
CA THR A 171 3.46 -27.28 -38.07
C THR A 171 3.36 -28.00 -36.74
N GLU A 172 3.51 -27.30 -35.62
CA GLU A 172 3.40 -27.85 -34.28
C GLU A 172 1.98 -28.35 -33.97
N TYR A 173 0.95 -27.62 -34.43
CA TYR A 173 -0.45 -27.93 -34.10
C TYR A 173 -1.16 -28.81 -35.13
N PHE A 174 -1.03 -28.51 -36.43
CA PHE A 174 -1.71 -29.22 -37.52
C PHE A 174 -0.85 -30.27 -38.21
N GLY A 175 0.46 -30.31 -37.92
CA GLY A 175 1.41 -31.24 -38.50
C GLY A 175 2.09 -30.72 -39.77
N LYS A 176 3.24 -31.33 -40.10
CA LYS A 176 4.11 -30.93 -41.24
C LYS A 176 3.44 -31.02 -42.60
N GLU A 177 2.47 -31.90 -42.76
CA GLU A 177 1.75 -32.11 -44.03
C GLU A 177 0.92 -30.89 -44.44
N MET A 178 0.59 -30.04 -43.47
CA MET A 178 -0.17 -28.81 -43.67
C MET A 178 0.71 -27.58 -43.90
N ALA A 179 2.03 -27.69 -43.74
CA ALA A 179 3.00 -26.63 -44.02
C ALA A 179 3.34 -26.64 -45.52
N GLN A 180 2.56 -25.90 -46.31
CA GLN A 180 2.61 -25.93 -47.78
C GLN A 180 3.95 -25.45 -48.38
N GLU A 181 4.35 -26.03 -49.51
CA GLU A 181 5.39 -25.50 -50.39
C GLU A 181 4.78 -24.43 -51.31
N GLY A 182 5.41 -23.26 -51.43
CA GLY A 182 4.85 -22.15 -52.22
C GLY A 182 5.37 -20.76 -51.82
N SER A 183 4.70 -19.71 -52.29
CA SER A 183 4.99 -18.33 -51.90
C SER A 183 4.67 -18.12 -50.41
N PRO A 184 5.56 -17.52 -49.60
CA PRO A 184 5.29 -17.23 -48.18
C PRO A 184 3.97 -16.49 -47.94
N SER A 185 3.61 -15.58 -48.84
CA SER A 185 2.38 -14.78 -48.75
C SER A 185 1.10 -15.62 -48.95
N GLU A 186 1.10 -16.50 -49.96
CA GLU A 186 -0.02 -17.39 -50.27
C GLU A 186 -0.21 -18.43 -49.16
N ASN A 187 0.90 -19.00 -48.68
CA ASN A 187 0.89 -19.95 -47.57
C ASN A 187 0.37 -19.31 -46.28
N SER A 188 0.82 -18.08 -45.96
CA SER A 188 0.33 -17.35 -44.78
C SER A 188 -1.18 -17.12 -44.85
N PHE A 189 -1.69 -16.70 -46.01
CA PHE A 189 -3.12 -16.49 -46.22
C PHE A 189 -3.93 -17.79 -46.01
N ASN A 190 -3.48 -18.90 -46.58
CA ASN A 190 -4.14 -20.21 -46.44
C ASN A 190 -4.14 -20.70 -44.98
N MET A 191 -3.03 -20.52 -44.26
CA MET A 191 -2.93 -20.85 -42.83
C MET A 191 -3.93 -20.02 -42.00
N LEU A 192 -4.00 -18.71 -42.25
CA LEU A 192 -4.94 -17.82 -41.56
C LEU A 192 -6.40 -18.18 -41.86
N GLN A 193 -6.74 -18.50 -43.11
CA GLN A 193 -8.08 -18.96 -43.47
C GLN A 193 -8.46 -20.26 -42.76
N THR A 194 -7.50 -21.19 -42.63
CA THR A 194 -7.74 -22.45 -41.91
C THR A 194 -8.09 -22.20 -40.46
N ILE A 195 -7.31 -21.35 -39.76
CA ILE A 195 -7.59 -20.96 -38.37
C ILE A 195 -8.97 -20.27 -38.26
N GLU A 196 -9.29 -19.39 -39.21
CA GLU A 196 -10.56 -18.68 -39.24
C GLU A 196 -11.76 -19.63 -39.45
N SER A 197 -11.58 -20.69 -40.22
CA SER A 197 -12.62 -21.69 -40.51
C SER A 197 -12.91 -22.68 -39.39
N LEU A 198 -12.04 -22.76 -38.36
CA LEU A 198 -12.25 -23.65 -37.21
C LEU A 198 -13.58 -23.35 -36.51
N SER A 199 -14.29 -24.41 -36.12
CA SER A 199 -15.45 -24.29 -35.23
C SER A 199 -15.04 -23.69 -33.88
N ALA A 200 -16.00 -23.17 -33.11
CA ALA A 200 -15.71 -22.56 -31.81
C ALA A 200 -14.97 -23.52 -30.86
N GLN A 201 -15.35 -24.80 -30.85
CA GLN A 201 -14.73 -25.83 -30.02
C GLN A 201 -13.30 -26.15 -30.46
N GLU A 202 -13.07 -26.30 -31.77
CA GLU A 202 -11.74 -26.55 -32.33
C GLU A 202 -10.82 -25.36 -32.10
N PHE A 203 -11.33 -24.14 -32.27
CA PHE A 203 -10.57 -22.91 -32.05
C PHE A 203 -10.18 -22.78 -30.57
N GLN A 204 -11.12 -22.96 -29.64
CA GLN A 204 -10.82 -22.91 -28.22
C GLN A 204 -9.79 -23.98 -27.84
N LYS A 205 -9.96 -25.21 -28.32
CA LYS A 205 -8.99 -26.29 -28.10
C LYS A 205 -7.60 -25.93 -28.63
N MET A 206 -7.50 -25.36 -29.83
CA MET A 206 -6.24 -24.89 -30.40
C MET A 206 -5.54 -23.88 -29.50
N ILE A 207 -6.26 -22.89 -29.00
CA ILE A 207 -5.73 -21.88 -28.08
C ILE A 207 -5.28 -22.52 -26.75
N MET A 208 -6.04 -23.48 -26.23
CA MET A 208 -5.69 -24.17 -24.97
C MET A 208 -4.53 -25.15 -25.10
N ASP A 209 -4.31 -25.71 -26.29
CA ASP A 209 -3.22 -26.65 -26.56
C ASP A 209 -1.90 -25.94 -26.91
N MET A 210 -1.90 -24.62 -27.11
CA MET A 210 -0.67 -23.83 -27.35
C MET A 210 0.39 -24.08 -26.26
N ASN A 211 1.66 -24.05 -26.68
CA ASN A 211 2.76 -24.06 -25.73
C ASN A 211 2.80 -22.74 -24.90
N PRO A 212 3.45 -22.72 -23.72
CA PRO A 212 3.44 -21.54 -22.86
C PRO A 212 3.97 -20.27 -23.51
N GLU A 213 5.03 -20.36 -24.31
CA GLU A 213 5.63 -19.19 -25.00
C GLU A 213 4.66 -18.56 -25.99
N ALA A 214 3.96 -19.38 -26.78
CA ALA A 214 2.95 -18.92 -27.71
C ALA A 214 1.75 -18.27 -26.98
N LYS A 215 1.33 -18.84 -25.84
CA LYS A 215 0.29 -18.23 -25.00
C LYS A 215 0.72 -16.87 -24.45
N GLN A 216 1.95 -16.77 -23.94
CA GLN A 216 2.50 -15.51 -23.43
C GLN A 216 2.52 -14.45 -24.54
N GLY A 217 2.97 -14.80 -25.75
CA GLY A 217 2.96 -13.88 -26.90
C GLY A 217 1.55 -13.45 -27.32
N LEU A 218 0.61 -14.39 -27.40
CA LEU A 218 -0.80 -14.09 -27.70
C LEU A 218 -1.39 -13.14 -26.64
N ILE A 219 -1.23 -13.48 -25.38
CA ILE A 219 -1.79 -12.72 -24.26
C ILE A 219 -1.18 -11.32 -24.20
N PHE A 220 0.15 -11.20 -24.39
CA PHE A 220 0.83 -9.91 -24.47
C PHE A 220 0.21 -9.03 -25.56
N ASN A 221 0.01 -9.58 -26.77
CA ASN A 221 -0.61 -8.86 -27.86
C ASN A 221 -2.07 -8.47 -27.58
N LEU A 222 -2.84 -9.35 -26.93
CA LEU A 222 -4.22 -9.06 -26.53
C LEU A 222 -4.28 -7.87 -25.56
N VAL A 223 -3.44 -7.85 -24.52
CA VAL A 223 -3.44 -6.76 -23.52
C VAL A 223 -2.83 -5.47 -24.05
N GLU A 224 -1.91 -5.54 -25.02
CA GLU A 224 -1.38 -4.35 -25.70
C GLU A 224 -2.47 -3.67 -26.56
N ASN A 225 -3.28 -4.45 -27.27
CA ASN A 225 -4.36 -3.94 -28.11
C ASN A 225 -5.62 -3.58 -27.33
N LYS A 226 -5.89 -4.28 -26.21
CA LYS A 226 -7.04 -4.08 -25.33
C LYS A 226 -6.59 -4.08 -23.86
N PRO A 227 -6.06 -2.95 -23.35
CA PRO A 227 -5.55 -2.84 -21.98
C PRO A 227 -6.57 -3.17 -20.89
N GLU A 228 -7.86 -3.07 -21.17
CA GLU A 228 -8.93 -3.49 -20.27
C GLU A 228 -8.89 -5.00 -19.94
N LEU A 229 -8.32 -5.84 -20.80
CA LEU A 229 -8.17 -7.27 -20.56
C LEU A 229 -7.20 -7.58 -19.41
N LEU A 230 -6.37 -6.62 -19.00
CA LEU A 230 -5.58 -6.74 -17.76
C LEU A 230 -6.46 -7.06 -16.54
N MET A 231 -7.72 -6.63 -16.58
CA MET A 231 -8.69 -6.91 -15.53
C MET A 231 -9.17 -8.36 -15.50
N GLU A 232 -8.71 -9.23 -16.39
CA GLU A 232 -9.05 -10.67 -16.39
C GLU A 232 -8.06 -11.51 -15.57
N PHE A 233 -6.86 -11.01 -15.30
CA PHE A 233 -5.90 -11.73 -14.46
C PHE A 233 -6.30 -11.72 -12.98
N GLN A 234 -6.01 -12.82 -12.27
CA GLN A 234 -6.11 -12.84 -10.81
C GLN A 234 -5.00 -12.00 -10.18
N ASN A 235 -5.30 -11.31 -9.08
CA ASN A 235 -4.33 -10.48 -8.36
C ASN A 235 -3.08 -11.28 -7.94
N LYS A 236 -3.26 -12.49 -7.39
CA LYS A 236 -2.12 -13.38 -7.04
C LYS A 236 -1.17 -13.61 -8.22
N SER A 237 -1.73 -13.74 -9.42
CA SER A 237 -0.98 -14.08 -10.63
C SER A 237 -0.19 -12.86 -11.11
N ILE A 238 -0.76 -11.66 -10.97
CA ILE A 238 -0.09 -10.38 -11.22
C ILE A 238 1.01 -10.12 -10.18
N ALA A 239 0.74 -10.38 -8.90
CA ALA A 239 1.66 -10.11 -7.80
C ALA A 239 2.85 -11.08 -7.75
N ARG A 240 2.72 -12.27 -8.36
CA ARG A 240 3.70 -13.37 -8.29
C ARG A 240 5.16 -12.96 -8.53
N PRO A 241 5.53 -12.11 -9.50
CA PRO A 241 6.91 -11.69 -9.70
C PRO A 241 7.52 -10.98 -8.48
N MET A 242 6.70 -10.30 -7.67
CA MET A 242 7.17 -9.61 -6.45
C MET A 242 7.76 -10.58 -5.42
N MET A 243 7.43 -11.88 -5.50
CA MET A 243 8.06 -12.91 -4.66
C MET A 243 9.56 -13.05 -4.91
N LEU A 244 10.08 -12.59 -6.05
CA LEU A 244 11.51 -12.60 -6.36
C LEU A 244 12.27 -11.45 -5.69
N LEU A 245 11.57 -10.43 -5.22
CA LEU A 245 12.19 -9.25 -4.60
C LEU A 245 12.46 -9.46 -3.11
N GLU A 246 13.50 -8.81 -2.60
CA GLU A 246 13.70 -8.70 -1.16
C GLU A 246 12.72 -7.69 -0.56
N LYS A 247 12.41 -7.87 0.73
CA LYS A 247 11.44 -7.01 1.43
C LYS A 247 11.70 -5.50 1.26
N PRO A 248 12.94 -4.98 1.32
CA PRO A 248 13.20 -3.56 1.08
C PRO A 248 12.77 -3.07 -0.31
N ASP A 249 12.94 -3.90 -1.34
CA ASP A 249 12.56 -3.56 -2.72
C ASP A 249 11.04 -3.59 -2.92
N ILE A 250 10.36 -4.54 -2.25
CA ILE A 250 8.89 -4.55 -2.18
C ILE A 250 8.39 -3.23 -1.56
N LEU A 251 8.94 -2.84 -0.41
CA LEU A 251 8.55 -1.59 0.27
C LEU A 251 8.82 -0.34 -0.59
N LYS A 252 9.92 -0.33 -1.36
CA LYS A 252 10.21 0.74 -2.31
C LYS A 252 9.15 0.83 -3.42
N SER A 253 8.66 -0.31 -3.88
CA SER A 253 7.64 -0.41 -4.93
C SER A 253 6.29 0.12 -4.47
N LEU A 254 5.95 -0.07 -3.20
CA LEU A 254 4.70 0.41 -2.60
C LEU A 254 4.62 1.95 -2.50
N GLN A 255 5.73 2.69 -2.70
CA GLN A 255 5.72 4.15 -2.67
C GLN A 255 4.85 4.80 -3.77
N VAL A 256 4.59 4.06 -4.85
CA VAL A 256 3.71 4.50 -5.94
C VAL A 256 2.25 4.55 -5.50
N LEU A 257 1.87 3.85 -4.44
CA LEU A 257 0.50 3.83 -3.94
C LEU A 257 0.11 5.18 -3.32
N GLU A 258 -1.16 5.54 -3.50
CA GLU A 258 -1.78 6.62 -2.76
C GLU A 258 -1.91 6.28 -1.27
N ASN A 259 -1.91 7.33 -0.42
CA ASN A 259 -1.91 7.14 1.03
C ASN A 259 -3.11 6.33 1.52
N GLU A 260 -4.28 6.41 0.86
CA GLU A 260 -5.47 5.66 1.26
C GLU A 260 -5.28 4.14 1.24
N PHE A 261 -4.49 3.62 0.29
CA PHE A 261 -4.18 2.19 0.22
C PHE A 261 -3.14 1.81 1.27
N LEU A 262 -2.12 2.64 1.45
CA LEU A 262 -1.11 2.44 2.49
C LEU A 262 -1.71 2.47 3.90
N ILE A 263 -2.66 3.37 4.15
CA ILE A 263 -3.40 3.45 5.42
C ILE A 263 -4.12 2.12 5.68
N LYS A 264 -4.89 1.60 4.71
CA LYS A 264 -5.58 0.30 4.84
C LYS A 264 -4.62 -0.85 5.13
N MET A 265 -3.44 -0.83 4.51
CA MET A 265 -2.41 -1.85 4.76
C MET A 265 -1.82 -1.73 6.17
N VAL A 266 -1.51 -0.51 6.63
CA VAL A 266 -0.97 -0.27 7.99
C VAL A 266 -2.02 -0.57 9.07
N ASP A 267 -3.30 -0.35 8.81
CA ASP A 267 -4.42 -0.64 9.71
C ASP A 267 -4.61 -2.15 10.00
N GLN A 268 -3.96 -3.01 9.22
CA GLN A 268 -3.90 -4.47 9.46
C GLN A 268 -2.81 -4.85 10.48
N LEU A 269 -2.03 -3.89 10.99
CA LEU A 269 -1.07 -4.15 12.05
C LEU A 269 -1.81 -4.38 13.38
N PRO A 270 -1.23 -5.21 14.28
CA PRO A 270 -1.61 -5.22 15.69
C PRO A 270 -1.59 -3.82 16.32
N ASP A 271 -2.51 -3.56 17.26
CA ASP A 271 -2.67 -2.25 17.91
C ASP A 271 -1.37 -1.72 18.52
N ASP A 272 -0.55 -2.57 19.15
CA ASP A 272 0.73 -2.17 19.74
C ASP A 272 1.72 -1.65 18.70
N LEU A 273 1.70 -2.21 17.48
CA LEU A 273 2.50 -1.72 16.36
C LEU A 273 1.89 -0.47 15.73
N ILE A 274 0.56 -0.37 15.60
CA ILE A 274 -0.10 0.87 15.17
C ILE A 274 0.26 2.02 16.13
N GLN A 275 0.26 1.78 17.44
CA GLN A 275 0.66 2.76 18.45
C GLN A 275 2.09 3.26 18.19
N VAL A 276 3.03 2.37 17.88
CA VAL A 276 4.42 2.73 17.56
C VAL A 276 4.49 3.55 16.28
N VAL A 277 3.78 3.16 15.21
CA VAL A 277 3.74 3.90 13.94
C VAL A 277 3.12 5.28 14.13
N ALA A 278 2.04 5.39 14.88
CA ALA A 278 1.37 6.65 15.17
C ALA A 278 2.26 7.65 15.94
N THR A 279 3.32 7.20 16.62
CA THR A 279 4.32 8.12 17.20
C THR A 279 5.09 8.92 16.16
N GLN A 280 5.03 8.57 14.87
CA GLN A 280 5.71 9.30 13.80
C GLN A 280 4.93 10.55 13.35
N ILE A 281 3.67 10.71 13.77
CA ILE A 281 2.87 11.91 13.45
C ILE A 281 3.61 13.16 13.93
N ASP A 282 3.64 14.18 13.08
CA ASP A 282 4.23 15.47 13.41
C ASP A 282 3.66 15.99 14.75
N PRO A 283 4.51 16.42 15.70
CA PRO A 283 4.05 16.83 17.03
C PRO A 283 2.98 17.92 17.05
N LYS A 284 2.99 18.86 16.09
CA LYS A 284 1.96 19.91 16.02
C LYS A 284 0.65 19.35 15.48
N ILE A 285 0.72 18.51 14.44
CA ILE A 285 -0.45 17.80 13.90
C ILE A 285 -1.05 16.89 14.98
N PHE A 286 -0.21 16.20 15.76
CA PHE A 286 -0.68 15.37 16.86
C PHE A 286 -1.38 16.20 17.94
N ALA A 287 -0.85 17.37 18.28
CA ALA A 287 -1.50 18.30 19.19
C ALA A 287 -2.87 18.79 18.67
N ASP A 288 -2.96 19.15 17.38
CA ASP A 288 -4.24 19.50 16.72
C ASP A 288 -5.26 18.37 16.90
N ILE A 289 -4.84 17.14 16.61
CA ILE A 289 -5.69 15.94 16.73
C ILE A 289 -6.17 15.74 18.17
N LEU A 290 -5.29 15.91 19.16
CA LEU A 290 -5.66 15.76 20.56
C LEU A 290 -6.73 16.77 20.97
N ILE A 291 -6.60 18.02 20.53
CA ILE A 291 -7.56 19.10 20.85
C ILE A 291 -8.91 18.82 20.20
N ASP A 292 -8.91 18.50 18.91
CA ASP A 292 -10.13 18.42 18.11
C ASP A 292 -10.87 17.09 18.28
N LYS A 293 -10.12 15.98 18.35
CA LYS A 293 -10.68 14.62 18.31
C LYS A 293 -10.62 13.89 19.65
N PHE A 294 -9.69 14.25 20.53
CA PHE A 294 -9.47 13.54 21.80
C PHE A 294 -9.42 14.46 23.05
N PRO A 295 -10.39 15.39 23.23
CA PRO A 295 -10.37 16.32 24.36
C PRO A 295 -10.47 15.61 25.71
N ASP A 296 -11.07 14.42 25.76
CA ASP A 296 -11.14 13.63 27.00
C ASP A 296 -9.81 12.97 27.35
N VAL A 297 -8.96 12.67 26.37
CA VAL A 297 -7.59 12.19 26.62
C VAL A 297 -6.74 13.31 27.22
N ILE A 298 -6.89 14.54 26.72
CA ILE A 298 -6.23 15.73 27.30
C ILE A 298 -6.55 15.86 28.80
N LYS A 299 -7.80 15.67 29.19
CA LYS A 299 -8.22 15.75 30.62
C LYS A 299 -7.62 14.64 31.49
N GLN A 300 -7.22 13.51 30.89
CA GLN A 300 -6.63 12.38 31.60
C GLN A 300 -5.11 12.47 31.74
N ILE A 301 -4.48 13.37 30.98
CA ILE A 301 -3.05 13.68 31.09
C ILE A 301 -2.83 14.41 32.42
N ALA A 302 -2.18 13.71 33.34
CA ALA A 302 -1.57 14.36 34.48
C ALA A 302 -0.20 14.84 34.00
N LEU A 303 -0.07 16.17 33.94
CA LEU A 303 1.23 16.79 34.07
C LEU A 303 1.67 16.62 35.51
#